data_AF-A0A1H6BJN1-F1
#
_entry.id   AF-A0A1H6BJN1-F1
#
_cell.length_a   1.000
_cell.length_b   1.000
_cell.length_c   1.000
_cell.angle_alpha   90.00
_cell.angle_beta   90.00
_cell.angle_gamma   90.00
#
_symmetry.space_group_name_H-M   'P 1'
#
loop_
_entity.id
_entity.type
_entity.pdbx_description
1 polymer ?
#
loop_
_entity_poly.entity_id
_entity_poly.type
_entity_poly.pdbx_seq_one_letter_code
_entity_poly.pdbx_strand_id
1 'polypeptide(L)'
;MMILLLIGSCAAAPPEPPPVADHTVDPAFVHGTDHGGADRLAATVVTDVQNYWHEQYPAVFGTPWRNLDGGFFSVDTNGNGTAPPCSAEVSDLEGNAYYCATVDAIAWDRTALLPVLQEHYGDASVVVVLAHEIGHAVQKRAGLDADAAPVRLEAMADCFAGAYVRSVTDGRSERLRINDEQLDRALRAITLFRDPVSTNSTDAHGTAFERVTAFQDGYANGPRRCTEVTETPLAALPPDGPNLPLDEALRTESISEYFSGLVGEQWTPPELALDRSALAETHADIGDQAVTTLLAAKFALTANAGLGRPTTGADASKQIVCLTGAYTAAQPGLTQGDLDEAVAVVLDSDDIGRDAQGTNQLTGFDRIAAFRTGALGGATACG
;
A
#
# COMPACT_ATOMS: atom_id res chain seq x y z
N MET A 1 -28.91 9.17 -21.24
CA MET A 1 -29.41 7.82 -20.91
C MET A 1 -29.43 7.74 -19.39
N MET A 2 -30.61 7.75 -18.77
CA MET A 2 -30.75 7.84 -17.31
C MET A 2 -30.49 6.45 -16.71
N ILE A 3 -29.40 6.29 -15.98
CA ILE A 3 -29.03 5.04 -15.30
C ILE A 3 -29.61 5.10 -13.89
N LEU A 4 -30.52 4.17 -13.60
CA LEU A 4 -31.13 4.00 -12.28
C LEU A 4 -30.41 2.83 -11.58
N LEU A 5 -29.65 3.09 -10.51
CA LEU A 5 -29.11 2.04 -9.65
C LEU A 5 -30.15 1.63 -8.61
N LEU A 6 -30.50 0.35 -8.60
CA LEU A 6 -31.22 -0.31 -7.52
C LEU A 6 -30.24 -1.23 -6.81
N ILE A 7 -29.95 -0.97 -5.54
CA ILE A 7 -29.17 -1.87 -4.70
C ILE A 7 -30.13 -2.48 -3.68
N GLY A 8 -30.38 -3.78 -3.81
CA GLY A 8 -31.31 -4.51 -2.97
C GLY A 8 -31.18 -6.00 -3.20
N SER A 9 -30.08 -6.58 -2.72
CA SER A 9 -29.89 -8.02 -2.67
C SER A 9 -29.16 -8.34 -1.38
N CYS A 10 -29.82 -9.09 -0.48
CA CYS A 10 -29.15 -9.80 0.60
C CYS A 10 -28.24 -10.85 -0.03
N ALA A 11 -27.01 -10.48 -0.37
CA ALA A 11 -25.98 -11.44 -0.71
C ALA A 11 -25.53 -12.13 0.59
N ALA A 12 -25.37 -13.45 0.55
CA ALA A 12 -24.66 -14.16 1.59
C ALA A 12 -23.26 -13.54 1.74
N ALA A 13 -22.74 -13.47 2.98
CA ALA A 13 -21.38 -13.00 3.20
C ALA A 13 -20.42 -13.79 2.29
N PRO A 14 -19.48 -13.13 1.58
CA PRO A 14 -18.51 -13.82 0.76
C PRO A 14 -17.77 -14.87 1.61
N PRO A 15 -17.38 -16.02 1.02
CA PRO A 15 -16.65 -17.05 1.75
C PRO A 15 -15.37 -16.46 2.35
N GLU A 16 -15.01 -16.88 3.56
CA GLU A 16 -13.74 -16.48 4.15
C GLU A 16 -12.58 -16.85 3.21
N PRO A 17 -11.63 -15.93 2.99
CA PRO A 17 -10.49 -16.19 2.13
C PRO A 17 -9.67 -17.35 2.72
N PRO A 18 -8.98 -18.13 1.86
CA PRO A 18 -8.14 -19.21 2.34
C PRO A 18 -7.06 -18.67 3.32
N PRO A 19 -6.57 -19.48 4.26
CA PRO A 19 -5.47 -19.06 5.12
C PRO A 19 -4.22 -18.77 4.27
N VAL A 20 -3.43 -17.79 4.68
CA VAL A 20 -2.16 -17.46 4.00
C VAL A 20 -1.09 -18.53 4.22
N ALA A 21 -1.12 -19.23 5.36
CA ALA A 21 -0.20 -20.31 5.67
C ALA A 21 -0.88 -21.68 5.46
N ASP A 22 -0.35 -22.49 4.54
CA ASP A 22 -0.81 -23.88 4.32
C ASP A 22 -0.51 -24.78 5.53
N HIS A 23 0.61 -24.50 6.19
CA HIS A 23 1.02 -25.10 7.46
C HIS A 23 1.96 -24.14 8.20
N THR A 24 1.95 -24.20 9.53
CA THR A 24 2.67 -23.25 10.38
C THR A 24 3.96 -23.82 10.97
N VAL A 25 4.91 -22.93 11.27
CA VAL A 25 6.13 -23.23 12.02
C VAL A 25 5.85 -23.16 13.52
N ASP A 26 6.52 -24.01 14.31
CA ASP A 26 6.50 -23.92 15.77
C ASP A 26 7.24 -22.66 16.24
N PRO A 27 6.58 -21.72 16.93
CA PRO A 27 7.19 -20.46 17.34
C PRO A 27 8.12 -20.59 18.56
N ALA A 28 8.56 -21.79 18.95
CA ALA A 28 9.43 -22.01 20.11
C ALA A 28 10.78 -21.26 20.06
N PHE A 29 11.21 -20.81 18.88
CA PHE A 29 12.40 -19.95 18.72
C PHE A 29 12.12 -18.46 18.91
N VAL A 30 10.86 -18.06 19.03
CA VAL A 30 10.42 -16.67 19.25
C VAL A 30 10.37 -16.41 20.76
N HIS A 31 11.13 -15.43 21.22
CA HIS A 31 11.12 -15.01 22.61
C HIS A 31 9.77 -14.39 22.98
N GLY A 32 9.24 -14.76 24.15
CA GLY A 32 7.95 -14.23 24.62
C GLY A 32 6.72 -14.81 23.95
N THR A 33 6.87 -15.81 23.07
CA THR A 33 5.77 -16.51 22.38
C THR A 33 4.72 -17.07 23.34
N ASP A 34 3.44 -16.98 22.96
CA ASP A 34 2.32 -17.64 23.61
C ASP A 34 1.87 -18.91 22.87
N HIS A 35 2.56 -19.24 21.77
CA HIS A 35 2.24 -20.33 20.83
C HIS A 35 0.84 -20.23 20.19
N GLY A 36 0.23 -19.05 20.21
CA GLY A 36 -1.05 -18.72 19.60
C GLY A 36 -0.98 -18.61 18.07
N GLY A 37 -2.14 -18.34 17.45
CA GLY A 37 -2.27 -18.27 15.99
C GLY A 37 -1.40 -17.18 15.36
N ALA A 38 -1.41 -15.98 15.94
CA ALA A 38 -0.61 -14.84 15.49
C ALA A 38 0.91 -15.15 15.53
N ASP A 39 1.39 -15.75 16.61
CA ASP A 39 2.80 -16.13 16.74
C ASP A 39 3.20 -17.26 15.80
N ARG A 40 2.31 -18.23 15.55
CA ARG A 40 2.54 -19.27 14.54
C ARG A 40 2.63 -18.69 13.14
N LEU A 41 1.77 -17.73 12.80
CA LEU A 41 1.85 -17.02 11.53
C LEU A 41 3.15 -16.22 11.45
N ALA A 42 3.45 -15.37 12.42
CA ALA A 42 4.67 -14.56 12.46
C ALA A 42 5.94 -15.42 12.36
N ALA A 43 6.02 -16.52 13.13
CA ALA A 43 7.12 -17.48 13.06
C ALA A 43 7.24 -18.13 11.66
N THR A 44 6.12 -18.41 11.00
CA THR A 44 6.10 -18.93 9.63
C THR A 44 6.64 -17.89 8.65
N VAL A 45 6.20 -16.63 8.79
CA VAL A 45 6.66 -15.51 7.95
C VAL A 45 8.17 -15.31 8.07
N VAL A 46 8.69 -15.11 9.28
CA VAL A 46 10.12 -14.83 9.45
C VAL A 46 11.02 -16.01 9.06
N THR A 47 10.49 -17.24 9.13
CA THR A 47 11.19 -18.43 8.62
C THR A 47 11.29 -18.40 7.10
N ASP A 48 10.16 -18.22 6.40
CA ASP A 48 10.14 -18.25 4.94
C ASP A 48 10.82 -17.04 4.29
N VAL A 49 10.75 -15.86 4.91
CA VAL A 49 11.48 -14.66 4.45
C VAL A 49 13.00 -14.87 4.57
N GLN A 50 13.48 -15.47 5.67
CA GLN A 50 14.90 -15.80 5.80
C GLN A 50 15.34 -16.87 4.77
N ASN A 51 14.49 -17.85 4.47
CA ASN A 51 14.76 -18.83 3.41
C ASN A 51 14.87 -18.16 2.03
N TYR A 52 13.98 -17.22 1.72
CA TYR A 52 14.07 -16.40 0.51
C TYR A 52 15.40 -15.65 0.43
N TRP A 53 15.84 -15.01 1.53
CA TRP A 53 17.11 -14.28 1.53
C TRP A 53 18.33 -15.19 1.47
N HIS A 54 18.27 -16.41 2.01
CA HIS A 54 19.31 -17.42 1.77
C HIS A 54 19.57 -17.68 0.28
N GLU A 55 18.53 -17.62 -0.55
CA GLU A 55 18.64 -17.76 -2.01
C GLU A 55 18.99 -16.44 -2.71
N GLN A 56 18.28 -15.35 -2.39
CA GLN A 56 18.36 -14.11 -3.16
C GLN A 56 19.53 -13.21 -2.76
N TYR A 57 19.92 -13.20 -1.48
CA TYR A 57 20.96 -12.29 -0.98
C TYR A 57 22.32 -12.51 -1.68
N PRO A 58 22.81 -13.75 -1.87
CA PRO A 58 24.06 -13.99 -2.62
C PRO A 58 23.96 -13.57 -4.08
N ALA A 59 22.80 -13.76 -4.71
CA ALA A 59 22.59 -13.38 -6.10
C ALA A 59 22.61 -11.85 -6.28
N VAL A 60 22.06 -11.10 -5.32
CA VAL A 60 21.98 -9.63 -5.39
C VAL A 60 23.30 -8.98 -4.97
N PHE A 61 23.86 -9.39 -3.83
CA PHE A 61 24.95 -8.69 -3.13
C PHE A 61 26.31 -9.43 -3.16
N GLY A 62 26.35 -10.67 -3.64
CA GLY A 62 27.60 -11.44 -3.80
C GLY A 62 28.16 -12.05 -2.51
N THR A 63 27.43 -11.97 -1.39
CA THR A 63 27.81 -12.57 -0.10
C THR A 63 26.70 -13.45 0.46
N PRO A 64 27.01 -14.45 1.32
CA PRO A 64 25.98 -15.30 1.93
C PRO A 64 25.03 -14.51 2.83
N TRP A 65 23.74 -14.84 2.81
CA TRP A 65 22.81 -14.39 3.85
C TRP A 65 23.20 -14.98 5.20
N ARG A 66 23.08 -14.16 6.24
CA ARG A 66 23.15 -14.59 7.64
C ARG A 66 21.82 -14.28 8.31
N ASN A 67 21.23 -15.28 8.96
CA ASN A 67 20.02 -15.09 9.76
C ASN A 67 20.23 -14.06 10.88
N LEU A 68 19.12 -13.59 11.44
CA LEU A 68 19.14 -12.64 12.54
C LEU A 68 19.77 -13.28 13.79
N ASP A 69 20.86 -12.69 14.29
CA ASP A 69 21.58 -13.22 15.46
C ASP A 69 20.83 -12.96 16.77
N GLY A 70 20.16 -11.81 16.88
CA GLY A 70 19.43 -11.40 18.08
C GLY A 70 18.09 -12.09 18.25
N GLY A 71 17.59 -12.75 17.19
CA GLY A 71 16.34 -13.51 17.21
C GLY A 71 15.10 -12.65 17.06
N PHE A 72 13.97 -13.21 17.47
CA PHE A 72 12.62 -12.67 17.26
C PHE A 72 11.89 -12.55 18.58
N PHE A 73 11.16 -11.46 18.80
CA PHE A 73 10.48 -11.15 20.05
C PHE A 73 9.00 -10.90 19.79
N SER A 74 8.14 -11.76 20.34
CA SER A 74 6.70 -11.55 20.40
C SER A 74 6.32 -10.96 21.75
N VAL A 75 5.77 -9.76 21.74
CA VAL A 75 5.58 -8.95 22.95
C VAL A 75 4.09 -8.75 23.22
N ASP A 76 3.68 -9.02 24.46
CA ASP A 76 2.37 -8.66 25.00
C ASP A 76 2.46 -7.25 25.59
N THR A 77 1.87 -6.27 24.90
CA THR A 77 1.86 -4.85 25.28
C THR A 77 0.69 -4.49 26.19
N ASN A 78 -0.30 -5.36 26.32
CA ASN A 78 -1.45 -5.21 27.21
C ASN A 78 -1.18 -5.72 28.65
N GLY A 79 -0.03 -6.36 28.89
CA GLY A 79 0.31 -7.00 30.15
C GLY A 79 1.64 -6.55 30.76
N ASN A 80 2.11 -7.29 31.78
CA ASN A 80 3.44 -7.10 32.38
C ASN A 80 4.53 -7.83 31.56
N GLY A 81 4.62 -7.50 30.27
CA GLY A 81 5.65 -8.00 29.37
C GLY A 81 7.06 -7.56 29.78
N THR A 82 8.07 -8.15 29.12
CA THR A 82 9.45 -7.65 29.20
C THR A 82 9.75 -6.83 27.96
N ALA A 83 10.35 -5.66 28.13
CA ALA A 83 10.74 -4.81 27.01
C ALA A 83 11.72 -5.57 26.09
N PRO A 84 11.48 -5.60 24.76
CA PRO A 84 12.40 -6.18 23.79
C PRO A 84 13.66 -5.32 23.62
N PRO A 85 14.73 -5.85 22.99
CA PRO A 85 15.92 -5.06 22.68
C PRO A 85 15.60 -3.83 21.84
N CYS A 86 16.29 -2.70 22.08
CA CYS A 86 16.01 -1.38 21.49
C CYS A 86 14.76 -0.64 22.03
N SER A 87 13.97 -1.23 22.94
CA SER A 87 12.92 -0.51 23.67
C SER A 87 13.30 -0.27 25.13
N ALA A 88 12.93 0.89 25.68
CA ALA A 88 13.12 1.16 27.11
C ALA A 88 11.99 0.53 27.92
N GLU A 89 10.75 0.65 27.42
CA GLU A 89 9.54 0.13 28.04
C GLU A 89 8.73 -0.70 27.03
N VAL A 90 7.83 -1.55 27.52
CA VAL A 90 6.95 -2.37 26.66
C VAL A 90 6.02 -1.50 25.80
N SER A 91 5.54 -0.38 26.35
CA SER A 91 4.64 0.56 25.67
C SER A 91 5.27 1.21 24.43
N ASP A 92 6.60 1.24 24.33
CA ASP A 92 7.28 1.81 23.15
C ASP A 92 7.03 0.97 21.88
N LEU A 93 6.63 -0.30 22.05
CA LEU A 93 6.30 -1.21 20.95
C LEU A 93 4.80 -1.26 20.65
N GLU A 94 3.93 -0.62 21.46
CA GLU A 94 2.48 -0.74 21.31
C GLU A 94 2.03 -0.36 19.89
N GLY A 95 1.33 -1.29 19.23
CA GLY A 95 0.84 -1.12 17.86
C GLY A 95 1.93 -1.11 16.78
N ASN A 96 3.15 -1.58 17.10
CA ASN A 96 4.28 -1.51 16.18
C ASN A 96 5.07 -2.83 16.04
N ALA A 97 5.93 -2.88 15.02
CA ALA A 97 7.00 -3.85 14.83
C ALA A 97 8.26 -3.08 14.41
N TYR A 98 9.44 -3.62 14.70
CA TYR A 98 10.69 -2.99 14.26
C TYR A 98 11.85 -3.96 14.14
N TYR A 99 12.86 -3.56 13.38
CA TYR A 99 14.21 -4.13 13.37
C TYR A 99 15.19 -3.36 14.26
N CYS A 100 15.73 -4.03 15.29
CA CYS A 100 16.77 -3.51 16.17
C CYS A 100 18.17 -3.84 15.63
N ALA A 101 18.76 -2.89 14.91
CA ALA A 101 20.06 -3.06 14.26
C ALA A 101 21.24 -3.30 15.23
N THR A 102 21.14 -2.88 16.50
CA THR A 102 22.25 -3.00 17.48
C THR A 102 22.46 -4.42 17.97
N VAL A 103 21.40 -5.23 18.03
CA VAL A 103 21.48 -6.65 18.41
C VAL A 103 21.00 -7.59 17.31
N ASP A 104 20.64 -7.07 16.13
CA ASP A 104 20.18 -7.84 14.97
C ASP A 104 18.93 -8.68 15.30
N ALA A 105 17.91 -8.03 15.87
CA ALA A 105 16.66 -8.65 16.32
C ALA A 105 15.43 -7.97 15.71
N ILE A 106 14.32 -8.69 15.60
CA ILE A 106 13.00 -8.12 15.26
C ILE A 106 12.03 -8.31 16.41
N ALA A 107 11.26 -7.29 16.73
CA ALA A 107 10.19 -7.33 17.71
C ALA A 107 8.86 -6.93 17.08
N TRP A 108 7.75 -7.53 17.55
CA TRP A 108 6.39 -7.12 17.17
C TRP A 108 5.44 -7.18 18.36
N ASP A 109 4.43 -6.32 18.31
CA ASP A 109 3.31 -6.35 19.23
C ASP A 109 2.29 -7.44 18.85
N ARG A 110 2.18 -8.47 19.69
CA ARG A 110 1.20 -9.56 19.52
C ARG A 110 -0.23 -9.15 19.87
N THR A 111 -0.42 -8.13 20.68
CA THR A 111 -1.70 -7.78 21.29
C THR A 111 -2.39 -6.55 20.73
N ALA A 112 -1.65 -5.62 20.09
CA ALA A 112 -2.25 -4.47 19.40
C ALA A 112 -1.93 -4.43 17.90
N LEU A 113 -0.72 -4.79 17.45
CA LEU A 113 -0.38 -4.73 16.02
C LEU A 113 -0.99 -5.91 15.24
N LEU A 114 -0.55 -7.14 15.54
CA LEU A 114 -0.94 -8.31 14.74
C LEU A 114 -2.47 -8.52 14.68
N PRO A 115 -3.24 -8.35 15.78
CA PRO A 115 -4.69 -8.48 15.72
C PRO A 115 -5.36 -7.45 14.81
N VAL A 116 -4.95 -6.17 14.88
CA VAL A 116 -5.48 -5.10 14.01
C VAL A 116 -5.17 -5.39 12.55
N LEU A 117 -3.94 -5.82 12.26
CA LEU A 117 -3.52 -6.25 10.93
C LEU A 117 -4.41 -7.36 10.38
N GLN A 118 -4.59 -8.43 11.16
CA GLN A 118 -5.37 -9.59 10.72
C GLN A 118 -6.86 -9.27 10.59
N GLU A 119 -7.43 -8.50 11.51
CA GLU A 119 -8.85 -8.14 11.51
C GLU A 119 -9.21 -7.24 10.32
N HIS A 120 -8.40 -6.23 10.04
CA HIS A 120 -8.73 -5.23 9.01
C HIS A 120 -8.15 -5.54 7.63
N TYR A 121 -7.02 -6.25 7.56
CA TYR A 121 -6.26 -6.44 6.31
C TYR A 121 -5.94 -7.90 6.00
N GLY A 122 -6.27 -8.82 6.91
CA GLY A 122 -6.00 -10.25 6.77
C GLY A 122 -4.54 -10.63 6.95
N ASP A 123 -4.28 -11.93 7.03
CA ASP A 123 -2.97 -12.51 7.36
C ASP A 123 -1.82 -12.05 6.44
N ALA A 124 -2.11 -11.70 5.18
CA ALA A 124 -1.10 -11.25 4.22
C ALA A 124 -0.45 -9.92 4.63
N SER A 125 -1.15 -9.10 5.41
CA SER A 125 -0.57 -7.87 5.98
C SER A 125 0.55 -8.15 6.99
N VAL A 126 0.45 -9.24 7.77
CA VAL A 126 1.53 -9.71 8.66
C VAL A 126 2.75 -10.14 7.84
N VAL A 127 2.53 -10.75 6.67
CA VAL A 127 3.61 -11.11 5.73
C VAL A 127 4.34 -9.86 5.25
N VAL A 128 3.60 -8.82 4.86
CA VAL A 128 4.15 -7.55 4.36
C VAL A 128 4.97 -6.86 5.45
N VAL A 129 4.40 -6.65 6.64
CA VAL A 129 5.06 -5.91 7.74
C VAL A 129 6.33 -6.62 8.21
N LEU A 130 6.29 -7.94 8.46
CA LEU A 130 7.50 -8.64 8.91
C LEU A 130 8.54 -8.81 7.80
N ALA A 131 8.14 -8.85 6.53
CA ALA A 131 9.08 -8.82 5.41
C ALA A 131 9.75 -7.44 5.28
N HIS A 132 9.04 -6.36 5.58
CA HIS A 132 9.59 -5.01 5.68
C HIS A 132 10.66 -4.94 6.77
N GLU A 133 10.41 -5.47 7.98
CA GLU A 133 11.42 -5.48 9.05
C GLU A 133 12.69 -6.26 8.66
N ILE A 134 12.54 -7.37 7.94
CA ILE A 134 13.70 -8.10 7.41
C ILE A 134 14.36 -7.31 6.27
N GLY A 135 13.63 -6.46 5.55
CA GLY A 135 14.17 -5.47 4.61
C GLY A 135 15.21 -4.55 5.25
N HIS A 136 15.00 -4.07 6.48
CA HIS A 136 16.03 -3.34 7.21
C HIS A 136 17.26 -4.19 7.54
N ALA A 137 17.06 -5.46 7.88
CA ALA A 137 18.15 -6.41 8.11
C ALA A 137 18.99 -6.63 6.82
N VAL A 138 18.36 -6.62 5.64
CA VAL A 138 19.01 -6.68 4.32
C VAL A 138 19.85 -5.44 4.07
N GLN A 139 19.29 -4.25 4.30
CA GLN A 139 20.00 -2.97 4.17
C GLN A 139 21.24 -2.95 5.05
N LYS A 140 21.10 -3.37 6.31
CA LYS A 140 22.19 -3.40 7.28
C LYS A 140 23.34 -4.29 6.83
N ARG A 141 23.02 -5.50 6.37
CA ARG A 141 24.04 -6.46 5.89
C ARG A 141 24.72 -5.98 4.60
N ALA A 142 23.96 -5.27 3.75
CA ALA A 142 24.45 -4.76 2.47
C ALA A 142 25.22 -3.43 2.61
N GLY A 143 25.22 -2.80 3.79
CA GLY A 143 25.84 -1.51 4.03
C GLY A 143 25.13 -0.35 3.30
N LEU A 144 23.82 -0.49 3.06
CA LEU A 144 23.01 0.51 2.37
C LEU A 144 22.46 1.59 3.33
N ASP A 145 22.64 1.39 4.64
CA ASP A 145 22.16 2.25 5.73
C ASP A 145 23.08 3.43 6.05
N ALA A 146 24.37 3.35 5.69
CA ALA A 146 25.40 4.24 6.21
C ALA A 146 25.23 5.74 5.86
N ASP A 147 24.50 6.08 4.79
CA ASP A 147 24.33 7.46 4.31
C ASP A 147 22.93 7.71 3.69
N ALA A 148 21.93 6.89 4.05
CA ALA A 148 20.58 7.00 3.52
C ALA A 148 19.70 7.90 4.38
N ALA A 149 18.88 8.73 3.74
CA ALA A 149 17.79 9.41 4.44
C ALA A 149 16.79 8.37 4.98
N PRO A 150 16.17 8.59 6.16
CA PRO A 150 15.21 7.66 6.74
C PRO A 150 14.11 7.21 5.77
N VAL A 151 13.43 8.16 5.10
CA VAL A 151 12.40 7.87 4.08
C VAL A 151 12.90 6.93 2.98
N ARG A 152 14.16 7.09 2.55
CA ARG A 152 14.74 6.19 1.54
C ARG A 152 14.94 4.77 2.09
N LEU A 153 15.34 4.62 3.36
CA LEU A 153 15.47 3.31 3.99
C LEU A 153 14.14 2.61 4.13
N GLU A 154 13.10 3.34 4.52
CA GLU A 154 11.73 2.83 4.64
C GLU A 154 11.21 2.36 3.26
N ALA A 155 11.34 3.20 2.24
CA ALA A 155 11.00 2.83 0.87
C ALA A 155 11.82 1.62 0.37
N MET A 156 13.11 1.52 0.71
CA MET A 156 13.92 0.35 0.37
C MET A 156 13.42 -0.92 1.07
N ALA A 157 12.97 -0.83 2.32
CA ALA A 157 12.43 -1.95 3.08
C ALA A 157 11.10 -2.43 2.48
N ASP A 158 10.20 -1.49 2.14
CA ASP A 158 8.97 -1.78 1.41
C ASP A 158 9.25 -2.42 0.05
N CYS A 159 10.27 -1.96 -0.69
CA CYS A 159 10.67 -2.59 -1.95
C CYS A 159 11.15 -4.03 -1.73
N PHE A 160 12.00 -4.27 -0.73
CA PHE A 160 12.44 -5.63 -0.41
C PHE A 160 11.27 -6.53 0.02
N ALA A 161 10.31 -6.00 0.78
CA ALA A 161 9.08 -6.70 1.13
C ALA A 161 8.27 -7.06 -0.13
N GLY A 162 8.10 -6.13 -1.06
CA GLY A 162 7.42 -6.38 -2.34
C GLY A 162 8.08 -7.48 -3.15
N ALA A 163 9.42 -7.50 -3.21
CA ALA A 163 10.18 -8.53 -3.90
C ALA A 163 9.99 -9.93 -3.28
N TYR A 164 9.87 -10.00 -1.94
CA TYR A 164 9.54 -11.24 -1.25
C TYR A 164 8.08 -11.67 -1.47
N VAL A 165 7.13 -10.74 -1.33
CA VAL A 165 5.70 -11.02 -1.54
C VAL A 165 5.44 -11.51 -2.97
N ARG A 166 6.21 -11.03 -3.95
CA ARG A 166 6.19 -11.60 -5.31
C ARG A 166 6.56 -13.09 -5.33
N SER A 167 7.56 -13.49 -4.55
CA SER A 167 7.93 -14.91 -4.43
C SER A 167 6.81 -15.75 -3.81
N VAL A 168 6.08 -15.20 -2.84
CA VAL A 168 4.96 -15.86 -2.18
C VAL A 168 3.76 -16.02 -3.14
N THR A 169 3.40 -14.96 -3.86
CA THR A 169 2.31 -14.96 -4.87
C THR A 169 2.63 -15.85 -6.08
N ASP A 170 3.90 -15.96 -6.48
CA ASP A 170 4.37 -16.92 -7.49
C ASP A 170 4.37 -18.39 -6.98
N GLY A 171 4.01 -18.63 -5.71
CA GLY A 171 3.97 -19.98 -5.10
C GLY A 171 5.35 -20.57 -4.80
N ARG A 172 6.40 -19.74 -4.70
CA ARG A 172 7.78 -20.16 -4.43
C ARG A 172 8.12 -20.26 -2.94
N SER A 173 7.31 -19.69 -2.06
CA SER A 173 7.44 -19.90 -0.61
C SER A 173 7.09 -21.36 -0.25
N GLU A 174 7.72 -21.90 0.79
CA GLU A 174 7.45 -23.28 1.22
C GLU A 174 6.07 -23.40 1.87
N ARG A 175 5.67 -22.39 2.65
CA ARG A 175 4.52 -22.44 3.57
C ARG A 175 3.43 -21.43 3.29
N LEU A 176 3.76 -20.32 2.61
CA LEU A 176 2.88 -19.17 2.45
C LEU A 176 2.34 -19.05 1.03
N ARG A 177 1.08 -18.71 0.89
CA ARG A 177 0.39 -18.43 -0.37
C ARG A 177 -0.41 -17.15 -0.21
N ILE A 178 -0.29 -16.24 -1.18
CA ILE A 178 -1.05 -15.00 -1.24
C ILE A 178 -1.71 -14.97 -2.62
N ASN A 179 -3.03 -14.84 -2.64
CA ASN A 179 -3.80 -14.57 -3.85
C ASN A 179 -4.03 -13.07 -4.04
N ASP A 180 -4.61 -12.67 -5.17
CA ASP A 180 -4.81 -11.26 -5.52
C ASP A 180 -5.67 -10.50 -4.49
N GLU A 181 -6.73 -11.12 -3.97
CA GLU A 181 -7.61 -10.52 -2.95
C GLU A 181 -6.87 -10.28 -1.62
N GLN A 182 -6.00 -11.21 -1.24
CA GLN A 182 -5.16 -11.07 -0.04
C GLN A 182 -4.07 -10.01 -0.25
N LEU A 183 -3.49 -9.93 -1.45
CA LEU A 183 -2.50 -8.90 -1.80
C LEU A 183 -3.12 -7.51 -1.76
N ASP A 184 -4.33 -7.36 -2.32
CA ASP A 184 -5.08 -6.11 -2.32
C ASP A 184 -5.35 -5.58 -0.91
N ARG A 185 -5.78 -6.47 -0.01
CA ARG A 185 -6.01 -6.10 1.40
C ARG A 185 -4.70 -5.80 2.12
N ALA A 186 -3.64 -6.56 1.86
CA ALA A 186 -2.33 -6.30 2.47
C ALA A 186 -1.72 -4.96 2.04
N LEU A 187 -1.93 -4.51 0.79
CA LEU A 187 -1.47 -3.20 0.34
C LEU A 187 -2.14 -2.04 1.08
N ARG A 188 -3.40 -2.19 1.51
CA ARG A 188 -4.09 -1.19 2.33
C ARG A 188 -3.45 -1.06 3.72
N ALA A 189 -2.80 -2.10 4.23
CA ALA A 189 -2.05 -2.01 5.48
C ALA A 189 -0.84 -1.08 5.34
N ILE A 190 -0.18 -1.04 4.17
CA ILE A 190 0.97 -0.15 3.91
C ILE A 190 0.57 1.32 4.02
N THR A 191 -0.69 1.68 3.70
CA THR A 191 -1.17 3.06 3.83
C THR A 191 -1.46 3.47 5.27
N LEU A 192 -1.64 2.52 6.20
CA LEU A 192 -1.90 2.82 7.61
C LEU A 192 -0.65 3.06 8.44
N PHE A 193 0.44 2.31 8.22
CA PHE A 193 1.71 2.48 8.96
C PHE A 193 2.52 3.68 8.46
N ARG A 194 1.82 4.77 8.12
CA ARG A 194 2.41 6.06 7.73
C ARG A 194 2.72 6.87 8.98
N ASP A 195 3.67 7.80 8.88
CA ASP A 195 3.77 8.83 9.90
C ASP A 195 2.60 9.79 9.83
N PRO A 196 2.18 10.38 10.95
CA PRO A 196 1.57 11.69 10.94
C PRO A 196 2.52 12.66 10.22
N VAL A 197 2.03 13.37 9.20
CA VAL A 197 2.78 14.40 8.46
C VAL A 197 2.97 15.66 9.32
N SER A 198 3.62 15.52 10.48
CA SER A 198 4.20 16.63 11.22
C SER A 198 5.18 16.09 12.26
N THR A 199 6.47 16.09 11.93
CA THR A 199 7.57 16.70 12.68
C THR A 199 8.88 16.15 12.13
N ASN A 200 9.97 16.92 12.26
CA ASN A 200 11.32 16.49 11.95
C ASN A 200 11.74 15.30 12.85
N SER A 201 11.20 14.11 12.64
CA SER A 201 11.64 12.88 13.29
C SER A 201 12.68 12.20 12.41
N THR A 202 13.61 11.52 13.07
CA THR A 202 14.52 10.55 12.44
C THR A 202 13.79 9.26 12.04
N ASP A 203 12.47 9.19 12.27
CA ASP A 203 11.56 8.06 12.07
C ASP A 203 10.51 8.42 11.00
N ALA A 204 10.97 8.82 9.81
CA ALA A 204 10.07 9.16 8.72
C ALA A 204 9.86 7.94 7.79
N HIS A 205 8.75 7.20 7.95
CA HIS A 205 8.19 6.12 7.11
C HIS A 205 7.92 6.55 5.65
N GLY A 206 7.74 7.85 5.40
CA GLY A 206 7.42 8.41 4.08
C GLY A 206 5.92 8.42 3.76
N THR A 207 5.56 9.04 2.64
CA THR A 207 4.15 9.12 2.18
C THR A 207 3.63 7.75 1.74
N ALA A 208 2.32 7.52 1.85
CA ALA A 208 1.70 6.28 1.39
C ALA A 208 2.01 6.01 -0.10
N PHE A 209 2.06 7.06 -0.92
CA PHE A 209 2.42 6.94 -2.32
C PHE A 209 3.86 6.43 -2.53
N GLU A 210 4.84 6.94 -1.78
CA GLU A 210 6.23 6.49 -1.87
C GLU A 210 6.36 5.02 -1.46
N ARG A 211 5.73 4.65 -0.35
CA ARG A 211 5.77 3.30 0.19
C ARG A 211 5.17 2.27 -0.76
N VAL A 212 3.95 2.52 -1.26
CA VAL A 212 3.31 1.62 -2.24
C VAL A 212 4.07 1.60 -3.56
N THR A 213 4.62 2.73 -4.01
CA THR A 213 5.49 2.80 -5.20
C THR A 213 6.70 1.90 -5.03
N ALA A 214 7.39 1.95 -3.90
CA ALA A 214 8.59 1.17 -3.64
C ALA A 214 8.27 -0.32 -3.52
N PHE A 215 7.19 -0.68 -2.81
CA PHE A 215 6.68 -2.05 -2.77
C PHE A 215 6.42 -2.60 -4.17
N GLN A 216 5.71 -1.85 -5.01
CA GLN A 216 5.42 -2.25 -6.40
C GLN A 216 6.70 -2.40 -7.24
N ASP A 217 7.71 -1.56 -7.03
CA ASP A 217 9.00 -1.68 -7.71
C ASP A 217 9.68 -3.01 -7.40
N GLY A 218 9.71 -3.41 -6.14
CA GLY A 218 10.25 -4.70 -5.73
C GLY A 218 9.42 -5.87 -6.22
N TYR A 219 8.09 -5.76 -6.13
CA TYR A 219 7.17 -6.80 -6.60
C TYR A 219 7.28 -7.06 -8.11
N ALA A 220 7.49 -6.00 -8.90
CA ALA A 220 7.59 -6.10 -10.35
C ALA A 220 9.00 -6.49 -10.82
N ASN A 221 10.05 -5.99 -10.16
CA ASN A 221 11.42 -6.01 -10.70
C ASN A 221 12.42 -6.82 -9.84
N GLY A 222 11.98 -7.34 -8.70
CA GLY A 222 12.80 -8.14 -7.79
C GLY A 222 13.79 -7.31 -6.95
N PRO A 223 14.57 -7.98 -6.09
CA PRO A 223 15.31 -7.32 -5.01
C PRO A 223 16.50 -6.47 -5.48
N ARG A 224 17.03 -6.69 -6.70
CA ARG A 224 18.13 -5.84 -7.23
C ARG A 224 17.68 -4.40 -7.47
N ARG A 225 16.44 -4.22 -7.98
CA ARG A 225 15.86 -2.88 -8.20
C ARG A 225 15.81 -2.06 -6.93
N CYS A 226 15.63 -2.70 -5.78
CA CYS A 226 15.53 -2.05 -4.48
C CYS A 226 16.82 -1.37 -4.01
N THR A 227 17.96 -1.66 -4.67
CA THR A 227 19.24 -0.96 -4.40
C THR A 227 19.32 0.42 -5.07
N GLU A 228 18.35 0.73 -5.94
CA GLU A 228 18.30 1.93 -6.78
C GLU A 228 17.07 2.78 -6.44
N VAL A 229 16.48 2.60 -5.25
CA VAL A 229 15.36 3.42 -4.79
C VAL A 229 15.84 4.86 -4.61
N THR A 230 15.15 5.76 -5.30
CA THR A 230 15.37 7.21 -5.22
C THR A 230 14.07 7.87 -4.77
N GLU A 231 14.17 9.05 -4.17
CA GLU A 231 13.00 9.88 -3.89
C GLU A 231 12.19 10.11 -5.18
N THR A 232 10.86 10.07 -5.06
CA THR A 232 9.99 10.35 -6.20
C THR A 232 9.88 11.87 -6.41
N PRO A 233 9.61 12.36 -7.64
CA PRO A 233 9.34 13.79 -7.84
C PRO A 233 8.17 14.32 -6.99
N LEU A 234 7.25 13.43 -6.59
CA LEU A 234 6.09 13.74 -5.75
C LEU A 234 6.42 13.76 -4.25
N ALA A 235 7.63 13.31 -3.84
CA ALA A 235 8.11 13.44 -2.46
C ALA A 235 8.26 14.92 -2.03
N ALA A 236 8.50 15.82 -2.99
CA ALA A 236 8.72 17.23 -2.74
C ALA A 236 7.44 18.06 -2.61
N LEU A 237 6.26 17.42 -2.59
CA LEU A 237 5.00 18.12 -2.37
C LEU A 237 4.99 18.82 -1.00
N PRO A 238 4.28 19.95 -0.87
CA PRO A 238 4.08 20.60 0.41
C PRO A 238 3.50 19.63 1.46
N PRO A 239 3.81 19.84 2.75
CA PRO A 239 3.20 19.07 3.81
C PRO A 239 1.69 19.27 3.85
N ASP A 240 1.02 18.37 4.55
CA ASP A 240 -0.43 18.28 4.62
C ASP A 240 -1.12 19.57 5.15
N GLY A 241 -2.33 19.81 4.65
CA GLY A 241 -3.21 20.91 5.03
C GLY A 241 -4.52 20.39 5.63
N PRO A 242 -5.40 21.27 6.15
CA PRO A 242 -6.72 20.84 6.58
C PRO A 242 -7.59 20.49 5.38
N ASN A 243 -8.34 19.38 5.46
CA ASN A 243 -9.27 18.95 4.43
C ASN A 243 -10.29 20.05 4.10
N LEU A 244 -10.52 20.27 2.80
CA LEU A 244 -11.54 21.20 2.34
C LEU A 244 -12.94 20.73 2.75
N PRO A 245 -13.91 21.64 2.93
CA PRO A 245 -15.30 21.24 3.12
C PRO A 245 -15.82 20.40 1.94
N LEU A 246 -16.71 19.43 2.20
CA LEU A 246 -17.26 18.55 1.16
C LEU A 246 -17.81 19.30 -0.07
N ASP A 247 -18.53 20.40 0.11
CA ASP A 247 -19.06 21.18 -1.01
C ASP A 247 -17.98 21.83 -1.88
N GLU A 248 -16.77 22.03 -1.35
CA GLU A 248 -15.61 22.47 -2.13
C GLU A 248 -14.94 21.28 -2.83
N ALA A 249 -14.80 20.13 -2.16
CA ALA A 249 -14.28 18.89 -2.74
C ALA A 249 -15.13 18.36 -3.92
N LEU A 250 -16.44 18.68 -3.92
CA LEU A 250 -17.39 18.32 -4.97
C LEU A 250 -17.32 19.22 -6.22
N ARG A 251 -16.49 20.27 -6.22
CA ARG A 251 -16.28 21.13 -7.38
C ARG A 251 -15.54 20.37 -8.48
N THR A 252 -15.92 20.62 -9.73
CA THR A 252 -15.43 19.85 -10.89
C THR A 252 -14.85 20.73 -11.98
N GLU A 253 -14.74 22.03 -11.74
CA GLU A 253 -14.25 23.00 -12.70
C GLU A 253 -12.81 22.70 -13.12
N SER A 254 -11.91 22.42 -12.18
CA SER A 254 -10.52 22.03 -12.46
C SER A 254 -10.41 20.68 -13.18
N ILE A 255 -11.24 19.72 -12.79
CA ILE A 255 -11.31 18.39 -13.42
C ILE A 255 -11.75 18.56 -14.88
N SER A 256 -12.82 19.33 -15.10
CA SER A 256 -13.37 19.65 -16.41
C SER A 256 -12.35 20.35 -17.30
N GLU A 257 -11.65 21.35 -16.78
CA GLU A 257 -10.61 22.09 -17.51
C GLU A 257 -9.48 21.16 -17.96
N TYR A 258 -8.96 20.33 -17.04
CA TYR A 258 -7.89 19.39 -17.34
C TYR A 258 -8.28 18.42 -18.47
N PHE A 259 -9.42 17.73 -18.34
CA PHE A 259 -9.84 16.75 -19.34
C PHE A 259 -10.26 17.39 -20.67
N SER A 260 -10.82 18.61 -20.65
CA SER A 260 -11.09 19.37 -21.87
C SER A 260 -9.78 19.71 -22.61
N GLY A 261 -8.71 20.00 -21.88
CA GLY A 261 -7.37 20.20 -22.46
C GLY A 261 -6.78 18.95 -23.11
N LEU A 262 -7.12 17.76 -22.59
CA LEU A 262 -6.67 16.48 -23.15
C LEU A 262 -7.47 16.04 -24.38
N VAL A 263 -8.79 16.15 -24.33
CA VAL A 263 -9.69 15.64 -25.39
C VAL A 263 -9.94 16.68 -26.49
N GLY A 264 -10.01 17.96 -26.12
CA GLY A 264 -10.33 19.09 -26.99
C GLY A 264 -11.65 19.79 -26.61
N GLU A 265 -11.78 21.05 -27.03
CA GLU A 265 -12.87 21.98 -26.63
C GLU A 265 -14.30 21.52 -26.99
N GLN A 266 -14.45 20.55 -27.88
CA GLN A 266 -15.76 19.99 -28.26
C GLN A 266 -16.24 18.89 -27.33
N TRP A 267 -15.37 18.39 -26.44
CA TRP A 267 -15.73 17.40 -25.44
C TRP A 267 -16.66 18.00 -24.40
N THR A 268 -17.69 17.24 -24.02
CA THR A 268 -18.65 17.66 -23.01
C THR A 268 -18.37 16.90 -21.71
N PRO A 269 -18.13 17.61 -20.59
CA PRO A 269 -18.00 16.99 -19.28
C PRO A 269 -19.22 16.13 -18.92
N PRO A 270 -19.05 15.05 -18.14
CA PRO A 270 -20.18 14.22 -17.71
C PRO A 270 -21.11 14.98 -16.77
N GLU A 271 -22.41 14.73 -16.90
CA GLU A 271 -23.35 15.00 -15.80
C GLU A 271 -23.18 13.94 -14.72
N LEU A 272 -22.92 14.36 -13.49
CA LEU A 272 -22.70 13.46 -12.36
C LEU A 272 -23.98 13.28 -11.53
N ALA A 273 -24.40 12.02 -11.38
CA ALA A 273 -25.38 11.63 -10.37
C ALA A 273 -24.63 11.26 -9.09
N LEU A 274 -24.59 12.18 -8.13
CA LEU A 274 -23.82 12.03 -6.90
C LEU A 274 -24.66 11.41 -5.79
N ASP A 275 -24.16 10.33 -5.19
CA ASP A 275 -24.60 9.90 -3.87
C ASP A 275 -23.88 10.74 -2.82
N ARG A 276 -24.50 11.86 -2.42
CA ARG A 276 -23.90 12.79 -1.46
C ARG A 276 -23.67 12.16 -0.08
N SER A 277 -24.43 11.15 0.32
CA SER A 277 -24.24 10.50 1.62
C SER A 277 -22.97 9.66 1.60
N ALA A 278 -22.81 8.82 0.57
CA ALA A 278 -21.61 8.01 0.41
C ALA A 278 -20.34 8.87 0.28
N LEU A 279 -20.42 9.98 -0.47
CA LEU A 279 -19.29 10.91 -0.61
C LEU A 279 -18.97 11.66 0.70
N ALA A 280 -19.98 11.92 1.55
CA ALA A 280 -19.75 12.50 2.86
C ALA A 280 -19.05 11.52 3.82
N GLU A 281 -19.36 10.22 3.74
CA GLU A 281 -18.66 9.17 4.49
C GLU A 281 -17.20 9.08 4.01
N THR A 282 -16.95 8.98 2.70
CA THR A 282 -15.58 8.98 2.16
C THR A 282 -14.79 10.22 2.56
N HIS A 283 -15.43 11.40 2.56
CA HIS A 283 -14.81 12.65 3.00
C HIS A 283 -14.43 12.64 4.49
N ALA A 284 -15.28 12.07 5.33
CA ALA A 284 -15.01 11.98 6.77
C ALA A 284 -13.95 10.94 7.10
N ASP A 285 -13.95 9.81 6.39
CA ASP A 285 -13.08 8.66 6.69
C ASP A 285 -11.69 8.78 6.06
N ILE A 286 -11.61 9.34 4.84
CA ILE A 286 -10.36 9.43 4.08
C ILE A 286 -9.97 10.89 3.85
N GLY A 287 -10.87 11.71 3.32
CA GLY A 287 -10.67 13.14 3.14
C GLY A 287 -11.19 13.72 1.83
N ASP A 288 -10.87 14.99 1.56
CA ASP A 288 -11.39 15.72 0.41
C ASP A 288 -10.76 15.30 -0.91
N GLN A 289 -9.46 15.01 -0.94
CA GLN A 289 -8.83 14.55 -2.16
C GLN A 289 -9.33 13.14 -2.54
N ALA A 290 -9.78 12.32 -1.57
CA ALA A 290 -10.45 11.06 -1.88
C ALA A 290 -11.73 11.28 -2.71
N VAL A 291 -12.55 12.27 -2.34
CA VAL A 291 -13.74 12.66 -3.10
C VAL A 291 -13.35 13.16 -4.49
N THR A 292 -12.41 14.09 -4.59
CA THR A 292 -11.95 14.64 -5.88
C THR A 292 -11.40 13.55 -6.80
N THR A 293 -10.70 12.55 -6.25
CA THR A 293 -10.15 11.40 -6.99
C THR A 293 -11.26 10.52 -7.58
N LEU A 294 -12.34 10.26 -6.84
CA LEU A 294 -13.52 9.54 -7.33
C LEU A 294 -14.21 10.29 -8.48
N LEU A 295 -14.34 11.61 -8.37
CA LEU A 295 -14.93 12.44 -9.43
C LEU A 295 -14.06 12.43 -10.69
N ALA A 296 -12.74 12.59 -10.53
CA ALA A 296 -11.78 12.57 -11.63
C ALA A 296 -11.82 11.23 -12.41
N ALA A 297 -12.04 10.09 -11.73
CA ALA A 297 -12.23 8.81 -12.40
C ALA A 297 -13.46 8.78 -13.33
N LYS A 298 -14.57 9.43 -12.97
CA LYS A 298 -15.75 9.51 -13.85
C LYS A 298 -15.49 10.41 -15.06
N PHE A 299 -14.72 11.48 -14.90
CA PHE A 299 -14.27 12.32 -16.03
C PHE A 299 -13.27 11.57 -16.93
N ALA A 300 -12.36 10.79 -16.36
CA ALA A 300 -11.43 9.97 -17.13
C ALA A 300 -12.14 8.94 -18.03
N LEU A 301 -13.23 8.34 -17.54
CA LEU A 301 -14.07 7.43 -18.36
C LEU A 301 -14.67 8.13 -19.58
N THR A 302 -15.23 9.33 -19.42
CA THR A 302 -15.79 10.07 -20.56
C THR A 302 -14.71 10.69 -21.44
N ALA A 303 -13.52 10.96 -20.90
CA ALA A 303 -12.36 11.36 -21.68
C ALA A 303 -11.88 10.21 -22.58
N ASN A 304 -11.85 8.96 -22.08
CA ASN A 304 -11.57 7.79 -22.93
C ASN A 304 -12.52 7.72 -24.12
N ALA A 305 -13.82 7.91 -23.89
CA ALA A 305 -14.81 7.93 -24.98
C ALA A 305 -14.51 9.03 -26.01
N GLY A 306 -14.18 10.24 -25.56
CA GLY A 306 -13.83 11.37 -26.43
C GLY A 306 -12.53 11.16 -27.22
N LEU A 307 -11.57 10.45 -26.64
CA LEU A 307 -10.31 10.06 -27.29
C LEU A 307 -10.43 8.83 -28.20
N GLY A 308 -11.63 8.24 -28.33
CA GLY A 308 -11.86 7.02 -29.10
C GLY A 308 -11.21 5.78 -28.49
N ARG A 309 -10.95 5.78 -27.19
CA ARG A 309 -10.35 4.68 -26.41
C ARG A 309 -11.42 3.73 -25.88
N PRO A 310 -11.05 2.50 -25.47
CA PRO A 310 -11.99 1.59 -24.81
C PRO A 310 -12.67 2.22 -23.60
N THR A 311 -13.98 1.99 -23.47
CA THR A 311 -14.79 2.44 -22.32
C THR A 311 -15.32 1.27 -21.48
N THR A 312 -14.92 0.05 -21.83
CA THR A 312 -15.43 -1.21 -21.28
C THR A 312 -14.28 -2.20 -21.13
N GLY A 313 -14.26 -2.99 -20.06
CA GLY A 313 -13.24 -4.00 -19.80
C GLY A 313 -11.95 -3.48 -19.17
N ALA A 314 -11.03 -4.40 -18.85
CA ALA A 314 -9.81 -4.10 -18.10
C ALA A 314 -8.94 -2.96 -18.67
N ASP A 315 -8.81 -2.85 -20.00
CA ASP A 315 -8.05 -1.76 -20.63
C ASP A 315 -8.68 -0.39 -20.35
N ALA A 316 -10.02 -0.32 -20.36
CA ALA A 316 -10.74 0.90 -20.02
C ALA A 316 -10.54 1.25 -18.54
N SER A 317 -10.71 0.28 -17.64
CA SER A 317 -10.45 0.47 -16.21
C SER A 317 -9.03 0.96 -15.95
N LYS A 318 -8.03 0.37 -16.61
CA LYS A 318 -6.63 0.77 -16.47
C LYS A 318 -6.38 2.20 -16.94
N GLN A 319 -6.94 2.58 -18.09
CA GLN A 319 -6.82 3.93 -18.62
C GLN A 319 -7.53 4.96 -17.74
N ILE A 320 -8.70 4.63 -17.20
CA ILE A 320 -9.44 5.48 -16.26
C ILE A 320 -8.55 5.79 -15.06
N VAL A 321 -8.06 4.75 -14.38
CA VAL A 321 -7.28 4.91 -13.15
C VAL A 321 -5.94 5.60 -13.41
N CYS A 322 -5.30 5.32 -14.56
CA CYS A 322 -4.10 6.02 -14.98
C CYS A 322 -4.35 7.52 -15.20
N LEU A 323 -5.37 7.89 -15.97
CA LEU A 323 -5.69 9.28 -16.22
C LEU A 323 -6.12 10.01 -14.94
N THR A 324 -6.77 9.32 -13.99
CA THR A 324 -7.03 9.84 -12.64
C THR A 324 -5.73 10.21 -11.94
N GLY A 325 -4.74 9.33 -11.91
CA GLY A 325 -3.43 9.64 -11.32
C GLY A 325 -2.71 10.81 -12.01
N ALA A 326 -2.81 10.88 -13.34
CA ALA A 326 -2.25 11.99 -14.11
C ALA A 326 -2.91 13.33 -13.80
N TYR A 327 -4.23 13.34 -13.58
CA TYR A 327 -4.94 14.52 -13.10
C TYR A 327 -4.50 14.88 -11.68
N THR A 328 -4.51 13.92 -10.75
CA THR A 328 -4.18 14.16 -9.34
C THR A 328 -2.82 14.84 -9.20
N ALA A 329 -1.79 14.29 -9.85
CA ALA A 329 -0.43 14.84 -9.81
C ALA A 329 -0.27 16.20 -10.52
N ALA A 330 -1.21 16.57 -11.40
CA ALA A 330 -1.21 17.86 -12.10
C ALA A 330 -1.96 18.96 -11.33
N GLN A 331 -2.61 18.64 -10.21
CA GLN A 331 -3.40 19.60 -9.45
C GLN A 331 -2.50 20.70 -8.84
N PRO A 332 -2.83 21.99 -9.06
CA PRO A 332 -2.16 23.07 -8.37
C PRO A 332 -2.41 22.97 -6.86
N GLY A 333 -1.33 22.95 -6.07
CA GLY A 333 -1.44 22.95 -4.62
C GLY A 333 -1.66 21.58 -3.97
N LEU A 334 -1.57 20.48 -4.74
CA LEU A 334 -1.56 19.12 -4.18
C LEU A 334 -0.52 19.02 -3.05
N THR A 335 -0.93 18.50 -1.91
CA THR A 335 -0.05 18.23 -0.77
C THR A 335 0.30 16.74 -0.68
N GLN A 336 1.22 16.39 0.22
CA GLN A 336 1.51 14.99 0.54
C GLN A 336 0.28 14.26 1.10
N GLY A 337 -0.51 14.91 1.97
CA GLY A 337 -1.72 14.33 2.54
C GLY A 337 -2.78 14.05 1.47
N ASP A 338 -3.02 15.00 0.58
CA ASP A 338 -3.93 14.82 -0.56
C ASP A 338 -3.56 13.59 -1.41
N LEU A 339 -2.27 13.45 -1.73
CA LEU A 339 -1.80 12.31 -2.51
C LEU A 339 -2.02 10.98 -1.77
N ASP A 340 -1.83 10.97 -0.44
CA ASP A 340 -2.09 9.79 0.38
C ASP A 340 -3.58 9.44 0.45
N GLU A 341 -4.47 10.43 0.54
CA GLU A 341 -5.92 10.22 0.45
C GLU A 341 -6.32 9.64 -0.92
N ALA A 342 -5.68 10.11 -2.00
CA ALA A 342 -5.90 9.56 -3.34
C ALA A 342 -5.45 8.09 -3.42
N VAL A 343 -4.29 7.74 -2.86
CA VAL A 343 -3.81 6.35 -2.79
C VAL A 343 -4.76 5.48 -1.97
N ALA A 344 -5.20 5.97 -0.81
CA ALA A 344 -6.12 5.27 0.07
C ALA A 344 -7.42 4.94 -0.67
N VAL A 345 -8.06 5.90 -1.33
CA VAL A 345 -9.33 5.64 -2.05
C VAL A 345 -9.13 4.76 -3.30
N VAL A 346 -7.99 4.85 -3.99
CA VAL A 346 -7.65 3.98 -5.13
C VAL A 346 -7.55 2.51 -4.71
N LEU A 347 -6.99 2.26 -3.53
CA LEU A 347 -6.95 0.93 -2.95
C LEU A 347 -8.31 0.52 -2.39
N ASP A 348 -8.99 1.43 -1.69
CA ASP A 348 -10.20 1.16 -0.91
C ASP A 348 -11.44 0.91 -1.76
N SER A 349 -11.62 1.72 -2.81
CA SER A 349 -12.88 1.82 -3.53
C SER A 349 -12.81 1.21 -4.93
N ASP A 350 -13.68 0.23 -5.19
CA ASP A 350 -13.87 -0.32 -6.54
C ASP A 350 -14.49 0.67 -7.52
N ASP A 351 -15.04 1.79 -7.04
CA ASP A 351 -15.57 2.86 -7.90
C ASP A 351 -14.50 3.52 -8.78
N ILE A 352 -13.25 3.46 -8.33
CA ILE A 352 -12.06 3.85 -9.07
C ILE A 352 -11.82 2.82 -10.18
N GLY A 353 -12.02 3.24 -11.43
CA GLY A 353 -11.84 2.37 -12.59
C GLY A 353 -13.09 1.60 -13.04
N ARG A 354 -14.28 1.87 -12.46
CA ARG A 354 -15.54 1.35 -13.03
C ARG A 354 -15.71 1.85 -14.46
N ASP A 355 -15.89 0.90 -15.37
CA ASP A 355 -16.10 1.13 -16.80
C ASP A 355 -17.54 1.55 -17.10
N ALA A 356 -17.88 1.70 -18.39
CA ALA A 356 -19.21 2.11 -18.81
C ALA A 356 -20.32 1.10 -18.49
N GLN A 357 -19.99 -0.15 -18.12
CA GLN A 357 -20.96 -1.12 -17.57
C GLN A 357 -21.08 -1.04 -16.05
N GLY A 358 -20.33 -0.16 -15.39
CA GLY A 358 -20.27 -0.08 -13.93
C GLY A 358 -19.46 -1.21 -13.31
N THR A 359 -18.64 -1.92 -14.09
CA THR A 359 -17.79 -3.01 -13.61
C THR A 359 -16.35 -2.54 -13.47
N ASN A 360 -15.66 -3.04 -12.45
CA ASN A 360 -14.22 -2.88 -12.31
C ASN A 360 -13.58 -4.25 -12.52
N GLN A 361 -12.62 -4.34 -13.45
CA GLN A 361 -11.91 -5.59 -13.74
C GLN A 361 -10.48 -5.61 -13.20
N LEU A 362 -10.09 -4.59 -12.44
CA LEU A 362 -8.77 -4.48 -11.83
C LEU A 362 -8.82 -4.89 -10.37
N THR A 363 -7.77 -5.58 -9.95
CA THR A 363 -7.40 -5.73 -8.54
C THR A 363 -6.99 -4.37 -7.97
N GLY A 364 -7.04 -4.21 -6.64
CA GLY A 364 -6.48 -3.04 -5.97
C GLY A 364 -4.99 -2.81 -6.32
N PHE A 365 -4.23 -3.89 -6.43
CA PHE A 365 -2.83 -3.88 -6.88
C PHE A 365 -2.68 -3.30 -8.30
N ASP A 366 -3.53 -3.72 -9.24
CA ASP A 366 -3.52 -3.20 -10.61
C ASP A 366 -3.99 -1.74 -10.68
N ARG A 367 -4.97 -1.36 -9.85
CA ARG A 367 -5.44 0.03 -9.75
C ARG A 367 -4.31 0.95 -9.32
N ILE A 368 -3.63 0.64 -8.23
CA ILE A 368 -2.57 1.52 -7.75
C ILE A 368 -1.36 1.55 -8.71
N ALA A 369 -1.07 0.46 -9.42
CA ALA A 369 -0.06 0.45 -10.49
C ALA A 369 -0.44 1.38 -11.66
N ALA A 370 -1.70 1.35 -12.08
CA ALA A 370 -2.22 2.22 -13.14
C ALA A 370 -2.19 3.68 -12.70
N PHE A 371 -2.68 3.98 -11.50
CA PHE A 371 -2.69 5.31 -10.90
C PHE A 371 -1.27 5.89 -10.85
N ARG A 372 -0.32 5.11 -10.32
CA ARG A 372 1.11 5.47 -10.26
C ARG A 372 1.68 5.79 -11.64
N THR A 373 1.33 5.01 -12.67
CA THR A 373 1.80 5.23 -14.05
C THR A 373 1.42 6.64 -14.52
N GLY A 374 0.17 7.06 -14.30
CA GLY A 374 -0.28 8.40 -14.66
C GLY A 374 0.28 9.49 -13.75
N ALA A 375 0.35 9.26 -12.44
CA ALA A 375 0.87 10.24 -11.49
C ALA A 375 2.34 10.59 -11.75
N LEU A 376 3.16 9.61 -12.14
CA LEU A 376 4.58 9.81 -12.45
C LEU A 376 4.83 10.20 -13.93
N GLY A 377 4.03 9.67 -14.85
CA GLY A 377 4.25 9.80 -16.29
C GLY A 377 3.36 10.83 -17.01
N GLY A 378 2.39 11.41 -16.30
CA GLY A 378 1.35 12.25 -16.88
C GLY A 378 0.39 11.48 -17.81
N ALA A 379 -0.53 12.21 -18.43
CA ALA A 379 -1.57 11.60 -19.27
C ALA A 379 -1.03 10.85 -20.49
N THR A 380 0.15 11.23 -21.00
CA THR A 380 0.82 10.56 -22.13
C THR A 380 1.31 9.15 -21.79
N ALA A 381 1.54 8.84 -20.51
CA ALA A 381 1.87 7.49 -20.07
C ALA A 381 0.67 6.54 -20.03
N CYS A 382 -0.56 7.07 -20.17
CA CYS A 382 -1.80 6.29 -20.10
C CYS A 382 -2.25 5.68 -21.44
N GLY A 383 -1.35 5.64 -22.43
CA GLY A 383 -1.57 5.05 -23.75
C GLY A 383 -1.95 6.08 -24.79
#